data_AF-A0A7C3GEL7-F1
#
_entry.id   AF-A0A7C3GEL7-F1
#
_cell.length_a   1.000
_cell.length_b   1.000
_cell.length_c   1.000
_cell.angle_alpha   90.00
_cell.angle_beta   90.00
_cell.angle_gamma   90.00
#
_symmetry.space_group_name_H-M   'P 1'
#
loop_
_entity.id
_entity.type
_entity.pdbx_description
1 polymer ?
#
loop_
_entity_poly.entity_id
_entity_poly.type
_entity_poly.pdbx_seq_one_letter_code
_entity_poly.pdbx_strand_id
1 'polypeptide(L)'
;MRRNPFEILGLSPQIVKELDEESLFRLVKACYRTLQQVHHPDLPGGSGEKALELNLAFEALNLAKNPESFRRYRQAYIRRLSRRTLRNKIQELLLRLGRSLREKEELEARFWEDLLARAREGHLVSPSPRNLRVRLYDLALKYRLPFPVFGHRAPFREVYFDDRGELYLKDSARHPPRRASRIKIVGCVPRDRIEPWLLLEKTPGEEGLLVQNYIRAETFRKTCLVHLQTRILTEGYLFSFRYEDYSRLYLEGLVLGVYPDGSDIATNVKKVSEGLQFCKEKADSFPEGERIYL
;
A
#
# COMPACT_ATOMS: atom_id res chain seq x y z
N MET A 1 47.02 -3.09 22.60
CA MET A 1 46.59 -1.97 21.72
C MET A 1 45.15 -2.17 21.31
N ARG A 2 44.28 -1.16 21.43
CA ARG A 2 42.86 -1.22 21.03
C ARG A 2 42.64 -1.01 19.51
N ARG A 3 43.56 -0.30 18.83
CA ARG A 3 43.53 -0.03 17.38
C ARG A 3 44.70 -0.69 16.65
N ASN A 4 44.53 -0.94 15.35
CA ASN A 4 45.60 -1.53 14.54
C ASN A 4 46.69 -0.47 14.27
N PRO A 5 47.99 -0.79 14.34
CA PRO A 5 49.06 0.17 14.11
C PRO A 5 49.00 0.89 12.75
N PHE A 6 48.51 0.24 11.69
CA PHE A 6 48.33 0.88 10.38
C PHE A 6 47.24 1.97 10.42
N GLU A 7 46.20 1.77 11.24
CA GLU A 7 45.08 2.71 11.44
C GLU A 7 45.55 3.97 12.18
N ILE A 8 46.43 3.80 13.17
CA ILE A 8 47.02 4.89 13.97
C ILE A 8 47.85 5.82 13.08
N LEU A 9 48.57 5.25 12.10
CA LEU A 9 49.32 6.01 11.09
C LEU A 9 48.46 6.56 9.95
N GLY A 10 47.13 6.41 10.01
CA GLY A 10 46.19 6.93 9.02
C GLY A 10 46.14 6.12 7.70
N LEU A 11 46.68 4.90 7.68
CA LEU A 11 46.66 4.06 6.48
C LEU A 11 45.35 3.28 6.39
N SER A 12 44.72 3.32 5.22
CA SER A 12 43.52 2.54 4.95
C SER A 12 43.87 1.05 4.75
N PRO A 13 42.97 0.12 5.12
CA PRO A 13 43.19 -1.30 4.85
C PRO A 13 43.42 -1.62 3.36
N GLN A 14 42.90 -0.81 2.44
CA GLN A 14 43.06 -1.00 0.99
C GLN A 14 44.50 -0.75 0.55
N ILE A 15 45.10 0.36 0.99
CA ILE A 15 46.51 0.70 0.72
C ILE A 15 47.43 -0.40 1.26
N VAL A 16 47.14 -0.90 2.48
CA VAL A 16 47.89 -1.99 3.13
C VAL A 16 47.79 -3.33 2.38
N LYS A 17 46.68 -3.54 1.65
CA LYS A 17 46.48 -4.73 0.81
C LYS A 17 47.23 -4.63 -0.52
N GLU A 18 47.21 -3.47 -1.16
CA GLU A 18 47.71 -3.26 -2.53
C GLU A 18 49.24 -3.15 -2.61
N LEU A 19 49.88 -2.57 -1.60
CA LEU A 19 51.34 -2.39 -1.58
C LEU A 19 52.09 -3.64 -1.11
N ASP A 20 53.27 -3.88 -1.67
CA ASP A 20 54.23 -4.87 -1.16
C ASP A 20 54.83 -4.46 0.20
N GLU A 21 55.46 -5.39 0.91
CA GLU A 21 55.94 -5.17 2.29
C GLU A 21 56.97 -4.03 2.38
N GLU A 22 57.86 -3.90 1.39
CA GLU A 22 58.90 -2.89 1.39
C GLU A 22 58.34 -1.50 1.09
N SER A 23 57.52 -1.38 0.06
CA SER A 23 56.84 -0.12 -0.28
C SER A 23 55.92 0.35 0.84
N LEU A 24 55.18 -0.59 1.46
CA LEU A 24 54.32 -0.29 2.59
C LEU A 24 55.13 0.19 3.81
N PHE A 25 56.30 -0.42 4.07
CA PHE A 25 57.16 0.03 5.17
C PHE A 25 57.79 1.41 4.90
N ARG A 26 58.15 1.72 3.65
CA ARG A 26 58.58 3.07 3.26
C ARG A 26 57.47 4.09 3.51
N LEU A 27 56.23 3.76 3.16
CA LEU A 27 55.06 4.60 3.43
C LEU A 27 54.83 4.79 4.94
N VAL A 28 54.93 3.73 5.73
CA VAL A 28 54.86 3.79 7.21
C VAL A 28 55.91 4.76 7.78
N LYS A 29 57.16 4.69 7.31
CA LYS A 29 58.22 5.63 7.72
C LYS A 29 57.91 7.07 7.36
N ALA A 30 57.37 7.30 6.15
CA ALA A 30 56.99 8.63 5.71
C ALA A 30 55.85 9.20 6.58
N CYS A 31 54.77 8.44 6.75
CA CYS A 31 53.63 8.84 7.59
C CYS A 31 54.04 9.10 9.04
N TYR A 32 54.89 8.23 9.62
CA TYR A 32 55.41 8.42 10.98
C TYR A 32 56.19 9.73 11.11
N ARG A 33 57.11 10.02 10.18
CA ARG A 33 57.89 11.27 10.19
C ARG A 33 57.00 12.50 10.10
N THR A 34 56.04 12.49 9.16
CA THR A 34 55.11 13.61 8.98
C THR A 34 54.23 13.80 10.22
N LEU A 35 53.69 12.72 10.80
CA LEU A 35 52.83 12.79 11.98
C LEU A 35 53.61 13.19 13.24
N GLN A 36 54.86 12.76 13.39
CA GLN A 36 55.73 13.25 14.47
C GLN A 36 56.02 14.75 14.34
N GLN A 37 56.26 15.26 13.13
CA GLN A 37 56.45 16.70 12.91
C GLN A 37 55.23 17.54 13.27
N VAL A 38 54.02 16.96 13.29
CA VAL A 38 52.79 17.66 13.66
C VAL A 38 52.46 17.49 15.15
N HIS A 39 52.76 16.32 15.73
CA HIS A 39 52.34 15.96 17.08
C HIS A 39 53.48 15.96 18.12
N HIS A 40 54.69 16.40 17.77
CA HIS A 40 55.82 16.44 18.70
C HIS A 40 55.49 17.25 19.96
N PRO A 41 55.85 16.77 21.17
CA PRO A 41 55.56 17.48 22.42
C PRO A 41 56.19 18.88 22.50
N ASP A 42 57.27 19.12 21.77
CA ASP A 42 57.98 20.41 21.76
C ASP A 42 57.33 21.49 20.87
N LEU A 43 56.25 21.15 20.16
CA LEU A 43 55.53 22.09 19.29
C LEU A 43 54.27 22.65 19.98
N PRO A 44 53.94 23.93 19.74
CA PRO A 44 52.70 24.51 20.26
C PRO A 44 51.48 23.78 19.66
N GLY A 45 50.70 23.10 20.52
CA GLY A 45 49.57 22.25 20.10
C GLY A 45 49.92 20.76 19.93
N GLY A 46 51.16 20.37 20.20
CA GLY A 46 51.59 18.97 20.27
C GLY A 46 50.91 18.19 21.40
N SER A 47 50.73 16.89 21.20
CA SER A 47 50.13 16.01 22.20
C SER A 47 51.09 14.86 22.48
N GLY A 48 51.66 14.85 23.69
CA GLY A 48 52.59 13.80 24.12
C GLY A 48 51.96 12.40 24.07
N GLU A 49 50.66 12.30 24.35
CA GLU A 49 49.91 11.04 24.22
C GLU A 49 49.86 10.52 22.78
N LYS A 50 49.57 11.41 21.81
CA LYS A 50 49.56 11.03 20.38
C LYS A 50 50.96 10.70 19.88
N ALA A 51 51.98 11.45 20.31
CA ALA A 51 53.37 11.14 19.96
C ALA A 51 53.79 9.76 20.48
N LEU A 52 53.40 9.41 21.70
CA LEU A 52 53.64 8.09 22.27
C LEU A 52 52.90 6.99 21.49
N GLU A 53 51.63 7.22 21.13
CA GLU A 53 50.84 6.27 20.35
C GLU A 53 51.47 6.01 18.96
N LEU A 54 51.96 7.06 18.30
CA LEU A 54 52.67 6.98 17.02
C LEU A 54 53.98 6.20 17.14
N ASN A 55 54.75 6.42 18.21
CA ASN A 55 56.01 5.70 18.46
C ASN A 55 55.75 4.21 18.63
N LEU A 56 54.80 3.85 19.49
CA LEU A 56 54.43 2.45 19.72
C LEU A 56 53.89 1.78 18.44
N ALA A 57 53.10 2.50 17.64
CA ALA A 57 52.61 1.99 16.36
C ALA A 57 53.75 1.77 15.35
N PHE A 58 54.72 2.68 15.27
CA PHE A 58 55.89 2.54 14.40
C PHE A 58 56.78 1.37 14.83
N GLU A 59 57.01 1.19 16.13
CA GLU A 59 57.78 0.06 16.64
C GLU A 59 57.11 -1.29 16.32
N ALA A 60 55.79 -1.37 16.48
CA ALA A 60 55.02 -2.55 16.13
C ALA A 60 55.05 -2.89 14.63
N LEU A 61 55.27 -1.88 13.77
CA LEU A 61 55.36 -1.98 12.31
C LEU A 61 56.78 -1.92 11.76
N ASN A 62 57.80 -2.07 12.61
CA ASN A 62 59.18 -2.01 12.16
C ASN A 62 59.58 -3.30 11.45
N LEU A 63 59.52 -3.29 10.12
CA LEU A 63 59.85 -4.45 9.27
C LEU A 63 61.28 -4.96 9.50
N ALA A 64 62.22 -4.06 9.79
CA ALA A 64 63.63 -4.41 10.01
C ALA A 64 63.88 -5.05 11.39
N LYS A 65 63.11 -4.66 12.41
CA LYS A 65 63.24 -5.23 13.76
C LYS A 65 62.37 -6.48 13.96
N ASN A 66 61.12 -6.46 13.48
CA ASN A 66 60.10 -7.48 13.76
C ASN A 66 59.20 -7.75 12.53
N PRO A 67 59.68 -8.52 11.53
CA PRO A 67 58.91 -8.79 10.30
C PRO A 67 57.63 -9.62 10.56
N GLU A 68 57.68 -10.55 11.52
CA GLU A 68 56.53 -11.35 11.97
C GLU A 68 55.37 -10.47 12.48
N SER A 69 55.70 -9.48 13.31
CA SER A 69 54.72 -8.52 13.85
C SER A 69 54.04 -7.73 12.73
N PHE A 70 54.85 -7.22 11.79
CA PHE A 70 54.36 -6.48 10.64
C PHE A 70 53.35 -7.29 9.81
N ARG A 71 53.70 -8.55 9.48
CA ARG A 71 52.83 -9.47 8.75
C ARG A 71 51.54 -9.78 9.49
N ARG A 72 51.64 -10.02 10.81
CA ARG A 72 50.47 -10.29 11.66
C ARG A 72 49.50 -9.12 11.68
N TYR A 73 49.99 -7.89 11.88
CA TYR A 73 49.13 -6.70 11.86
C TYR A 73 48.55 -6.43 10.48
N ARG A 74 49.31 -6.67 9.41
CA ARG A 74 48.86 -6.53 8.02
C ARG A 74 47.72 -7.49 7.72
N GLN A 75 47.89 -8.77 8.02
CA GLN A 75 46.85 -9.78 7.83
C GLN A 75 45.60 -9.49 8.66
N ALA A 76 45.76 -9.11 9.94
CA ALA A 76 44.63 -8.75 10.79
C ALA A 76 43.85 -7.53 10.27
N TYR A 77 44.55 -6.54 9.68
CA TYR A 77 43.94 -5.35 9.12
C TYR A 77 43.22 -5.63 7.80
N ILE A 78 43.82 -6.44 6.92
CA ILE A 78 43.21 -6.87 5.65
C ILE A 78 41.99 -7.76 5.90
N ARG A 79 41.98 -8.60 6.93
CA ARG A 79 40.79 -9.39 7.33
C ARG A 79 39.59 -8.50 7.70
N ARG A 80 39.77 -7.21 7.98
CA ARG A 80 38.66 -6.27 8.14
C ARG A 80 37.99 -5.92 6.80
N LEU A 81 38.74 -5.92 5.69
CA LEU A 81 38.17 -5.71 4.35
C LEU A 81 37.32 -6.90 3.87
N SER A 82 37.68 -8.13 4.25
CA SER A 82 36.95 -9.33 3.82
C SER A 82 35.58 -9.48 4.49
N ARG A 83 35.28 -8.71 5.54
CA ARG A 83 34.00 -8.74 6.28
C ARG A 83 32.85 -8.00 5.59
N ARG A 84 32.80 -7.99 4.25
CA ARG A 84 31.73 -7.38 3.44
C ARG A 84 31.84 -5.84 3.45
N THR A 85 32.48 -5.26 2.43
CA THR A 85 32.39 -3.81 2.20
C THR A 85 30.91 -3.46 2.08
N LEU A 86 30.44 -2.47 2.85
CA LEU A 86 29.07 -1.96 2.78
C LEU A 86 28.63 -1.69 1.33
N ARG A 87 29.56 -1.27 0.48
CA ARG A 87 29.36 -1.10 -0.97
C ARG A 87 28.86 -2.36 -1.69
N ASN A 88 29.47 -3.51 -1.43
CA ASN A 88 29.03 -4.78 -2.04
C ASN A 88 27.64 -5.16 -1.55
N LYS A 89 27.34 -4.92 -0.26
CA LYS A 89 26.01 -5.16 0.30
C LYS A 89 24.97 -4.21 -0.30
N ILE A 90 25.32 -2.94 -0.52
CA ILE A 90 24.46 -1.96 -1.20
C ILE A 90 24.18 -2.43 -2.63
N GLN A 91 25.20 -2.82 -3.38
CA GLN A 91 25.04 -3.30 -4.76
C GLN A 91 24.20 -4.59 -4.82
N GLU A 92 24.42 -5.53 -3.91
CA GLU A 92 23.61 -6.75 -3.77
C GLU A 92 22.13 -6.42 -3.50
N LEU A 93 21.86 -5.49 -2.57
CA LEU A 93 20.49 -5.07 -2.25
C LEU A 93 19.82 -4.33 -3.41
N LEU A 94 20.54 -3.48 -4.13
CA LEU A 94 20.02 -2.79 -5.32
C LEU A 94 19.63 -3.78 -6.42
N LEU A 95 20.46 -4.80 -6.66
CA LEU A 95 20.14 -5.86 -7.62
C LEU A 95 18.91 -6.66 -7.21
N ARG A 96 18.77 -6.98 -5.92
CA ARG A 96 17.57 -7.68 -5.39
C ARG A 96 16.33 -6.82 -5.52
N LEU A 97 16.40 -5.55 -5.17
CA LEU A 97 15.30 -4.60 -5.30
C LEU A 97 14.82 -4.53 -6.76
N GLY A 98 15.75 -4.43 -7.72
CA GLY A 98 15.43 -4.42 -9.14
C GLY A 98 14.72 -5.70 -9.62
N ARG A 99 15.12 -6.88 -9.11
CA ARG A 99 14.44 -8.14 -9.42
C ARG A 99 13.03 -8.19 -8.85
N SER A 100 12.87 -7.85 -7.56
CA SER A 100 11.56 -7.86 -6.91
C SER A 100 10.58 -6.85 -7.51
N LEU A 101 11.06 -5.69 -7.99
CA LEU A 101 10.21 -4.73 -8.70
C LEU A 101 9.69 -5.29 -10.02
N ARG A 102 10.55 -5.96 -10.82
CA ARG A 102 10.12 -6.60 -12.07
C ARG A 102 9.13 -7.73 -11.83
N GLU A 103 9.43 -8.60 -10.86
CA GLU A 103 8.52 -9.69 -10.48
C GLU A 103 7.16 -9.16 -10.03
N LYS A 104 7.16 -8.06 -9.25
CA LYS A 104 5.92 -7.38 -8.84
C LYS A 104 5.15 -6.87 -10.06
N GLU A 105 5.79 -6.16 -10.98
CA GLU A 105 5.13 -5.63 -12.19
C GLU A 105 4.54 -6.74 -13.06
N GLU A 106 5.25 -7.85 -13.22
CA GLU A 106 4.78 -9.03 -13.96
C GLU A 106 3.57 -9.68 -13.28
N LEU A 107 3.61 -9.85 -11.96
CA LEU A 107 2.50 -10.41 -11.19
C LEU A 107 1.28 -9.49 -11.22
N GLU A 108 1.47 -8.17 -11.09
CA GLU A 108 0.38 -7.19 -11.20
C GLU A 108 -0.27 -7.22 -12.59
N ALA A 109 0.52 -7.36 -13.65
CA ALA A 109 -0.01 -7.49 -15.02
C ALA A 109 -0.83 -8.78 -15.18
N ARG A 110 -0.27 -9.92 -14.80
CA ARG A 110 -0.96 -11.23 -14.91
C ARG A 110 -2.21 -11.29 -14.05
N PHE A 111 -2.16 -10.79 -12.81
CA PHE A 111 -3.33 -10.77 -11.94
C PHE A 111 -4.41 -9.85 -12.48
N TRP A 112 -4.05 -8.71 -13.07
CA TRP A 112 -5.00 -7.84 -13.74
C TRP A 112 -5.65 -8.52 -14.95
N GLU A 113 -4.88 -9.21 -15.78
CA GLU A 113 -5.40 -9.97 -16.92
C GLU A 113 -6.36 -11.09 -16.50
N ASP A 114 -6.00 -11.86 -15.46
CA ASP A 114 -6.88 -12.87 -14.87
C ASP A 114 -8.19 -12.26 -14.36
N LEU A 115 -8.10 -11.12 -13.66
CA LEU A 115 -9.27 -10.39 -13.18
C LEU A 115 -10.18 -9.98 -14.35
N LEU A 116 -9.62 -9.50 -15.46
CA LEU A 116 -10.41 -9.14 -16.64
C LEU A 116 -11.02 -10.36 -17.33
N ALA A 117 -10.31 -11.47 -17.43
CA ALA A 117 -10.82 -12.72 -18.00
C ALA A 117 -12.03 -13.22 -17.19
N ARG A 118 -11.88 -13.29 -15.87
CA ARG A 118 -12.96 -13.67 -14.95
C ARG A 118 -14.13 -12.70 -14.97
N ALA A 119 -13.88 -11.40 -15.17
CA ALA A 119 -14.94 -10.42 -15.35
C ALA A 119 -15.79 -10.74 -16.58
N ARG A 120 -15.18 -11.18 -17.69
CA ARG A 120 -15.91 -11.55 -18.91
C ARG A 120 -16.77 -12.79 -18.70
N GLU A 121 -16.26 -13.76 -17.94
CA GLU A 121 -16.98 -15.00 -17.58
C GLU A 121 -18.08 -14.79 -16.53
N GLY A 122 -18.05 -13.68 -15.78
CA GLY A 122 -19.14 -13.21 -14.93
C GLY A 122 -18.93 -13.35 -13.42
N HIS A 123 -17.94 -14.13 -12.96
CA HIS A 123 -17.71 -14.37 -11.54
C HIS A 123 -16.32 -13.89 -11.06
N LEU A 124 -16.32 -12.74 -10.40
CA LEU A 124 -15.13 -12.07 -9.87
C LEU A 124 -14.91 -12.27 -8.36
N VAL A 125 -15.98 -12.48 -7.62
CA VAL A 125 -15.92 -12.74 -6.18
C VAL A 125 -15.83 -14.25 -5.92
N SER A 126 -14.94 -14.65 -5.02
CA SER A 126 -14.74 -16.03 -4.56
C SER A 126 -14.80 -16.08 -3.03
N PRO A 127 -15.73 -16.87 -2.44
CA PRO A 127 -16.76 -17.67 -3.11
C PRO A 127 -17.80 -16.81 -3.82
N SER A 128 -18.55 -17.42 -4.76
CA SER A 128 -19.63 -16.74 -5.46
C SER A 128 -20.71 -16.31 -4.44
N PRO A 129 -21.04 -15.01 -4.35
CA PRO A 129 -21.98 -14.50 -3.35
C PRO A 129 -23.40 -14.96 -3.69
N ARG A 130 -24.07 -15.63 -2.75
CA ARG A 130 -25.45 -16.12 -2.90
C ARG A 130 -26.22 -15.91 -1.62
N ASN A 131 -27.49 -15.50 -1.72
CA ASN A 131 -28.35 -15.20 -0.57
C ASN A 131 -27.67 -14.24 0.41
N LEU A 132 -27.12 -13.14 -0.12
CA LEU A 132 -26.38 -12.16 0.67
C LEU A 132 -26.97 -10.77 0.50
N ARG A 133 -27.20 -10.10 1.61
CA ARG A 133 -27.51 -8.67 1.67
C ARG A 133 -26.32 -7.90 2.23
N VAL A 134 -25.83 -6.95 1.44
CA VAL A 134 -24.68 -6.11 1.80
C VAL A 134 -25.17 -4.68 1.95
N ARG A 135 -24.94 -4.11 3.14
CA ARG A 135 -25.25 -2.71 3.42
C ARG A 135 -24.02 -1.85 3.14
N LEU A 136 -24.17 -0.90 2.25
CA LEU A 136 -23.11 0.01 1.82
C LEU A 136 -23.37 1.43 2.29
N TYR A 137 -22.28 2.14 2.58
CA TYR A 137 -22.25 3.58 2.73
C TYR A 137 -21.66 4.20 1.46
N ASP A 138 -22.49 4.94 0.72
CA ASP A 138 -22.13 5.57 -0.54
C ASP A 138 -21.28 6.82 -0.31
N LEU A 139 -19.97 6.62 -0.46
CA LEU A 139 -18.98 7.68 -0.28
C LEU A 139 -19.08 8.76 -1.36
N ALA A 140 -19.40 8.39 -2.60
CA ALA A 140 -19.49 9.36 -3.68
C ALA A 140 -20.66 10.32 -3.46
N LEU A 141 -21.81 9.81 -3.01
CA LEU A 141 -22.93 10.65 -2.61
C LEU A 141 -22.57 11.49 -1.38
N LYS A 142 -21.92 10.90 -0.37
CA LYS A 142 -21.45 11.65 0.81
C LYS A 142 -20.62 12.87 0.40
N TYR A 143 -19.67 12.70 -0.51
CA TYR A 143 -18.79 13.79 -0.92
C TYR A 143 -19.49 14.89 -1.74
N ARG A 144 -20.64 14.58 -2.34
CA ARG A 144 -21.44 15.55 -3.10
C ARG A 144 -22.45 16.29 -2.22
N LEU A 145 -22.65 15.85 -0.97
CA LEU A 145 -23.61 16.46 -0.06
C LEU A 145 -22.93 17.55 0.78
N PRO A 146 -23.46 18.78 0.79
CA PRO A 146 -22.85 19.90 1.53
C PRO A 146 -23.02 19.75 3.06
N PHE A 147 -23.92 18.91 3.52
CA PHE A 147 -24.17 18.65 4.95
C PHE A 147 -24.51 17.18 5.20
N PRO A 148 -24.26 16.66 6.43
CA PRO A 148 -24.66 15.32 6.79
C PRO A 148 -26.18 15.19 6.71
N VAL A 149 -26.65 14.19 5.95
CA VAL A 149 -28.08 13.94 5.77
C VAL A 149 -28.48 12.70 6.53
N PHE A 150 -29.56 12.80 7.32
CA PHE A 150 -30.11 11.71 8.12
C PHE A 150 -31.38 11.11 7.49
N GLY A 151 -31.77 9.92 7.94
CA GLY A 151 -33.01 9.26 7.51
C GLY A 151 -32.95 8.73 6.07
N HIS A 152 -34.05 8.83 5.32
CA HIS A 152 -34.17 8.26 3.96
C HIS A 152 -33.27 8.91 2.90
N ARG A 153 -32.67 10.07 3.21
CA ARG A 153 -31.71 10.76 2.36
C ARG A 153 -30.25 10.49 2.78
N ALA A 154 -30.05 9.67 3.81
CA ALA A 154 -28.71 9.25 4.19
C ALA A 154 -28.09 8.40 3.05
N PRO A 155 -26.78 8.51 2.81
CA PRO A 155 -26.12 7.89 1.67
C PRO A 155 -25.86 6.40 1.95
N PHE A 156 -26.92 5.64 2.18
CA PHE A 156 -26.88 4.20 2.30
C PHE A 156 -27.46 3.56 1.06
N ARG A 157 -26.80 2.53 0.57
CA ARG A 157 -27.29 1.66 -0.50
C ARG A 157 -27.26 0.23 -0.02
N GLU A 158 -28.13 -0.59 -0.58
CA GLU A 158 -28.11 -2.03 -0.32
C GLU A 158 -27.88 -2.79 -1.63
N VAL A 159 -27.02 -3.78 -1.53
CA VAL A 159 -26.73 -4.73 -2.58
C VAL A 159 -27.25 -6.09 -2.14
N TYR A 160 -27.94 -6.77 -3.03
CA TYR A 160 -28.48 -8.10 -2.77
C TYR A 160 -27.93 -9.08 -3.81
N PHE A 161 -27.68 -10.29 -3.36
CA PHE A 161 -27.35 -11.45 -4.19
C PHE A 161 -28.40 -12.51 -3.92
N ASP A 162 -29.11 -12.93 -4.97
CA ASP A 162 -30.08 -14.02 -4.87
C ASP A 162 -29.40 -15.39 -4.72
N ASP A 163 -30.20 -16.46 -4.78
CA ASP A 163 -29.75 -17.85 -4.69
C ASP A 163 -28.86 -18.28 -5.87
N ARG A 164 -29.02 -17.61 -7.02
CA ARG A 164 -28.24 -17.81 -8.25
C ARG A 164 -26.98 -16.93 -8.28
N GLY A 165 -26.86 -15.97 -7.38
CA GLY A 165 -25.79 -14.98 -7.31
C GLY A 165 -25.99 -13.79 -8.25
N GLU A 166 -27.22 -13.57 -8.73
CA GLU A 166 -27.56 -12.37 -9.49
C GLU A 166 -27.61 -11.14 -8.57
N LEU A 167 -27.09 -10.03 -9.08
CA LEU A 167 -26.95 -8.79 -8.35
C LEU A 167 -28.21 -7.92 -8.47
N TYR A 168 -28.71 -7.45 -7.33
CA TYR A 168 -29.76 -6.44 -7.25
C TYR A 168 -29.31 -5.24 -6.42
N LEU A 169 -29.67 -4.04 -6.85
CA LEU A 169 -29.38 -2.79 -6.17
C LEU A 169 -30.65 -2.16 -5.62
N LYS A 170 -30.55 -1.61 -4.41
CA LYS A 170 -31.60 -0.83 -3.77
C LYS A 170 -31.01 0.48 -3.26
N ASP A 171 -31.30 1.56 -3.97
CA ASP A 171 -30.76 2.89 -3.67
C ASP A 171 -31.47 3.58 -2.50
N SER A 172 -32.72 3.22 -2.22
CA SER A 172 -33.48 3.76 -1.10
C SER A 172 -34.52 2.78 -0.59
N ALA A 173 -34.98 2.97 0.64
CA ALA A 173 -36.01 2.13 1.25
C ALA A 173 -37.33 2.10 0.45
N ARG A 174 -37.61 3.15 -0.33
CA ARG A 174 -38.87 3.33 -1.07
C ARG A 174 -38.85 2.68 -2.46
N HIS A 175 -37.68 2.38 -3.01
CA HIS A 175 -37.59 1.78 -4.33
C HIS A 175 -37.43 0.26 -4.22
N PRO A 176 -38.12 -0.52 -5.07
CA PRO A 176 -37.90 -1.95 -5.14
C PRO A 176 -36.47 -2.23 -5.64
N PRO A 177 -35.84 -3.34 -5.21
CA PRO A 177 -34.56 -3.76 -5.75
C PRO A 177 -34.62 -3.89 -7.28
N ARG A 178 -33.62 -3.37 -7.97
CA ARG A 178 -33.49 -3.45 -9.42
C ARG A 178 -32.34 -4.37 -9.77
N ARG A 179 -32.55 -5.27 -10.73
CA ARG A 179 -31.50 -6.16 -11.24
C ARG A 179 -30.39 -5.34 -11.88
N ALA A 180 -29.15 -5.61 -11.51
CA ALA A 180 -27.96 -4.89 -11.94
C ALA A 180 -27.02 -5.80 -12.76
N SER A 181 -27.53 -6.36 -13.86
CA SER A 181 -26.79 -7.32 -14.72
C SER A 181 -25.50 -6.74 -15.33
N ARG A 182 -25.41 -5.41 -15.43
CA ARG A 182 -24.26 -4.72 -16.02
C ARG A 182 -23.17 -4.37 -15.00
N ILE A 183 -23.36 -4.70 -13.73
CA ILE A 183 -22.40 -4.42 -12.66
C ILE A 183 -21.76 -5.74 -12.25
N LYS A 184 -20.43 -5.79 -12.29
CA LYS A 184 -19.64 -6.96 -11.92
C LYS A 184 -18.78 -6.60 -10.71
N ILE A 185 -19.11 -7.17 -9.55
CA ILE A 185 -18.41 -6.87 -8.30
C ILE A 185 -17.00 -7.47 -8.35
N VAL A 186 -15.99 -6.62 -8.21
CA VAL A 186 -14.57 -7.02 -8.26
C VAL A 186 -14.13 -7.60 -6.92
N GLY A 187 -14.50 -6.94 -5.84
CA GLY A 187 -14.07 -7.29 -4.49
C GLY A 187 -13.90 -6.05 -3.61
N CYS A 188 -13.22 -6.25 -2.48
CA CYS A 188 -13.01 -5.22 -1.47
C CYS A 188 -11.54 -4.87 -1.29
N VAL A 189 -11.26 -3.59 -1.07
CA VAL A 189 -9.98 -3.13 -0.50
C VAL A 189 -10.23 -2.72 0.95
N PRO A 190 -9.47 -3.24 1.94
CA PRO A 190 -9.66 -2.87 3.34
C PRO A 190 -9.56 -1.36 3.57
N ARG A 191 -10.41 -0.82 4.44
CA ARG A 191 -10.53 0.63 4.70
C ARG A 191 -9.23 1.26 5.19
N ASP A 192 -8.42 0.52 5.94
CA ASP A 192 -7.13 0.94 6.50
C ASP A 192 -6.00 1.07 5.46
N ARG A 193 -6.23 0.60 4.21
CA ARG A 193 -5.19 0.53 3.18
C ARG A 193 -5.22 1.67 2.17
N ILE A 194 -6.37 2.32 2.00
CA ILE A 194 -6.54 3.38 1.01
C ILE A 194 -7.41 4.52 1.53
N GLU A 195 -7.18 5.71 1.00
CA GLU A 195 -8.09 6.86 1.12
C GLU A 195 -8.76 7.12 -0.23
N PRO A 196 -10.01 6.67 -0.45
CA PRO A 196 -10.63 6.72 -1.77
C PRO A 196 -10.74 8.13 -2.35
N TRP A 197 -10.96 9.13 -1.51
CA TRP A 197 -11.08 10.54 -1.91
C TRP A 197 -9.89 11.02 -2.77
N LEU A 198 -8.68 10.57 -2.45
CA LEU A 198 -7.47 10.95 -3.18
C LEU A 198 -7.38 10.26 -4.55
N LEU A 199 -7.98 9.08 -4.68
CA LEU A 199 -7.90 8.22 -5.86
C LEU A 199 -9.05 8.41 -6.84
N LEU A 200 -10.19 8.90 -6.37
CA LEU A 200 -11.37 9.17 -7.20
C LEU A 200 -11.12 10.35 -8.16
N GLU A 201 -11.59 10.18 -9.39
CA GLU A 201 -11.52 11.21 -10.43
C GLU A 201 -12.36 12.44 -10.05
N LYS A 202 -11.90 13.60 -10.48
CA LYS A 202 -12.51 14.89 -10.17
C LYS A 202 -12.73 15.66 -11.46
N THR A 203 -13.93 16.18 -11.65
CA THR A 203 -14.29 16.99 -12.81
C THR A 203 -14.66 18.40 -12.34
N PRO A 204 -14.30 19.45 -13.08
CA PRO A 204 -14.73 20.81 -12.75
C PRO A 204 -16.26 20.91 -12.84
N GLY A 205 -16.87 21.57 -11.85
CA GLY A 205 -18.27 21.94 -11.79
C GLY A 205 -18.43 23.38 -11.29
N GLU A 206 -19.66 23.86 -11.24
CA GLU A 206 -19.98 25.27 -10.95
C GLU A 206 -19.46 25.76 -9.59
N GLU A 207 -19.50 24.90 -8.57
CA GLU A 207 -19.07 25.21 -7.19
C GLU A 207 -17.70 24.59 -6.84
N GLY A 208 -16.96 24.08 -7.82
CA GLY A 208 -15.63 23.48 -7.62
C GLY A 208 -15.48 22.08 -8.21
N LEU A 209 -14.59 21.26 -7.62
CA LEU A 209 -14.31 19.92 -8.13
C LEU A 209 -15.38 18.91 -7.69
N LEU A 210 -16.13 18.39 -8.66
CA LEU A 210 -17.10 17.31 -8.47
C LEU A 210 -16.41 15.96 -8.51
N VAL A 211 -16.56 15.20 -7.43
CA VAL A 211 -15.94 13.88 -7.33
C VAL A 211 -16.80 12.82 -7.98
N GLN A 212 -16.16 12.04 -8.84
CA GLN A 212 -16.74 10.92 -9.54
C GLN A 212 -16.61 9.65 -8.70
N ASN A 213 -17.52 8.71 -8.91
CA ASN A 213 -17.53 7.44 -8.20
C ASN A 213 -16.66 6.37 -8.86
N TYR A 214 -15.63 6.76 -9.61
CA TYR A 214 -14.74 5.83 -10.28
C TYR A 214 -13.26 6.24 -10.20
N ILE A 215 -12.41 5.24 -10.38
CA ILE A 215 -10.95 5.32 -10.42
C ILE A 215 -10.50 4.76 -11.77
N ARG A 216 -9.51 5.37 -12.42
CA ARG A 216 -8.89 4.80 -13.62
C ARG A 216 -8.23 3.45 -13.30
N ALA A 217 -8.30 2.51 -14.23
CA ALA A 217 -7.69 1.20 -14.09
C ALA A 217 -6.19 1.29 -13.75
N GLU A 218 -5.45 2.20 -14.38
CA GLU A 218 -4.02 2.40 -14.08
C GLU A 218 -3.77 2.83 -12.64
N THR A 219 -4.54 3.79 -12.13
CA THR A 219 -4.44 4.25 -10.74
C THR A 219 -4.82 3.13 -9.78
N PHE A 220 -5.89 2.39 -10.08
CA PHE A 220 -6.33 1.25 -9.28
C PHE A 220 -5.27 0.14 -9.25
N ARG A 221 -4.66 -0.19 -10.39
CA ARG A 221 -3.58 -1.20 -10.49
C ARG A 221 -2.39 -0.83 -9.60
N LYS A 222 -1.95 0.42 -9.65
CA LYS A 222 -0.78 0.90 -8.89
C LYS A 222 -1.01 0.96 -7.38
N THR A 223 -2.24 1.25 -6.94
CA THR A 223 -2.51 1.59 -5.53
C THR A 223 -3.39 0.58 -4.81
N CYS A 224 -4.40 0.03 -5.47
CA CYS A 224 -5.44 -0.77 -4.85
C CYS A 224 -5.25 -2.27 -5.08
N LEU A 225 -4.68 -2.67 -6.22
CA LEU A 225 -4.64 -4.07 -6.66
C LEU A 225 -3.91 -4.98 -5.67
N VAL A 226 -2.79 -4.52 -5.11
CA VAL A 226 -2.00 -5.26 -4.10
C VAL A 226 -2.79 -5.53 -2.81
N HIS A 227 -3.84 -4.76 -2.56
CA HIS A 227 -4.70 -4.87 -1.38
C HIS A 227 -6.08 -5.42 -1.71
N LEU A 228 -6.37 -5.68 -2.99
CA LEU A 228 -7.65 -6.17 -3.44
C LEU A 228 -7.87 -7.59 -2.93
N GLN A 229 -8.99 -7.79 -2.26
CA GLN A 229 -9.48 -9.10 -1.90
C GLN A 229 -10.71 -9.40 -2.75
N THR A 230 -10.69 -10.49 -3.49
CA THR A 230 -11.80 -10.97 -4.33
C THR A 230 -12.94 -11.57 -3.50
N ARG A 231 -13.20 -11.01 -2.32
CA ARG A 231 -14.28 -11.40 -1.40
C ARG A 231 -14.91 -10.13 -0.83
N ILE A 232 -16.17 -10.22 -0.43
CA ILE A 232 -16.86 -9.10 0.21
C ILE A 232 -16.50 -9.10 1.69
N LEU A 233 -15.95 -7.98 2.17
CA LEU A 233 -15.54 -7.78 3.55
C LEU A 233 -16.27 -6.61 4.17
N THR A 234 -16.62 -6.74 5.45
CA THR A 234 -17.00 -5.59 6.29
C THR A 234 -15.82 -4.64 6.47
N GLU A 235 -16.09 -3.34 6.60
CA GLU A 235 -15.07 -2.29 6.66
C GLU A 235 -14.12 -2.29 5.43
N GLY A 236 -14.61 -2.76 4.29
CA GLY A 236 -13.90 -2.71 3.01
C GLY A 236 -14.59 -1.78 2.01
N TYR A 237 -13.81 -1.10 1.19
CA TYR A 237 -14.33 -0.37 0.03
C TYR A 237 -14.63 -1.35 -1.10
N LEU A 238 -15.90 -1.43 -1.51
CA LEU A 238 -16.37 -2.34 -2.55
C LEU A 238 -16.20 -1.71 -3.94
N PHE A 239 -15.55 -2.44 -4.84
CA PHE A 239 -15.33 -2.01 -6.22
C PHE A 239 -16.07 -2.89 -7.23
N SER A 240 -16.43 -2.29 -8.37
CA SER A 240 -17.13 -2.96 -9.46
C SER A 240 -16.63 -2.51 -10.84
N PHE A 241 -16.84 -3.34 -11.85
CA PHE A 241 -16.84 -2.95 -13.26
C PHE A 241 -18.28 -2.67 -13.72
N ARG A 242 -18.43 -1.79 -14.72
CA ARG A 242 -19.74 -1.47 -15.32
C ARG A 242 -19.68 -1.54 -16.85
N TYR A 243 -20.75 -2.02 -17.49
CA TYR A 243 -20.96 -1.97 -18.95
C TYR A 243 -19.80 -2.54 -19.79
N GLU A 244 -19.02 -3.48 -19.25
CA GLU A 244 -17.81 -4.01 -19.90
C GLU A 244 -16.70 -2.96 -20.14
N ASP A 245 -16.84 -1.77 -19.57
CA ASP A 245 -15.76 -0.78 -19.50
C ASP A 245 -14.80 -1.17 -18.37
N TYR A 246 -13.69 -1.78 -18.76
CA TYR A 246 -12.60 -2.18 -17.86
C TYR A 246 -11.53 -1.10 -17.68
N SER A 247 -11.70 0.07 -18.32
CA SER A 247 -10.78 1.20 -18.14
C SER A 247 -11.01 1.92 -16.80
N ARG A 248 -12.15 1.65 -16.15
CA ARG A 248 -12.61 2.31 -14.92
C ARG A 248 -13.13 1.30 -13.92
N LEU A 249 -12.81 1.48 -12.65
CA LEU A 249 -13.44 0.78 -11.54
C LEU A 249 -14.31 1.74 -10.75
N TYR A 250 -15.51 1.32 -10.44
CA TYR A 250 -16.48 2.10 -9.70
C TYR A 250 -16.43 1.73 -8.22
N LEU A 251 -16.36 2.75 -7.37
CA LEU A 251 -16.51 2.61 -5.93
C LEU A 251 -18.01 2.58 -5.61
N GLU A 252 -18.50 1.42 -5.21
CA GLU A 252 -19.92 1.25 -4.85
C GLU A 252 -20.20 1.76 -3.43
N GLY A 253 -19.22 1.66 -2.53
CA GLY A 253 -19.29 2.22 -1.18
C GLY A 253 -18.42 1.49 -0.17
N LEU A 254 -18.47 1.95 1.08
CA LEU A 254 -17.90 1.25 2.23
C LEU A 254 -18.90 0.21 2.75
N VAL A 255 -18.47 -1.05 2.85
CA VAL A 255 -19.30 -2.13 3.39
C VAL A 255 -19.42 -1.97 4.90
N LEU A 256 -20.65 -1.73 5.38
CA LEU A 256 -20.95 -1.61 6.80
C LEU A 256 -21.34 -2.95 7.42
N GLY A 257 -21.92 -3.86 6.63
CA GLY A 257 -22.39 -5.14 7.12
C GLY A 257 -22.77 -6.07 5.98
N VAL A 258 -22.52 -7.36 6.21
CA VAL A 258 -22.91 -8.46 5.32
C VAL A 258 -23.84 -9.36 6.12
N TYR A 259 -25.03 -9.59 5.60
CA TYR A 259 -26.08 -10.35 6.26
C TYR A 259 -26.52 -11.49 5.33
N PRO A 260 -26.82 -12.68 5.86
CA PRO A 260 -27.54 -13.67 5.08
C PRO A 260 -28.89 -13.09 4.69
N ASP A 261 -29.27 -13.24 3.44
CA ASP A 261 -30.60 -12.85 2.99
C ASP A 261 -31.60 -13.90 3.47
N GLY A 262 -32.33 -13.56 4.53
CA GLY A 262 -33.36 -14.44 5.11
C GLY A 262 -34.70 -14.35 4.39
N SER A 263 -34.79 -13.62 3.28
CA SER A 263 -36.02 -13.41 2.53
C SER A 263 -35.91 -13.89 1.10
N ASP A 264 -36.84 -14.75 0.68
CA ASP A 264 -37.05 -15.09 -0.73
C ASP A 264 -37.41 -13.81 -1.52
N ILE A 265 -36.41 -13.10 -2.04
CA ILE A 265 -36.62 -11.94 -2.92
C ILE A 265 -37.50 -12.33 -4.11
N ALA A 266 -37.37 -13.57 -4.60
CA ALA A 266 -38.15 -14.12 -5.70
C ALA A 266 -39.66 -14.08 -5.44
N THR A 267 -40.12 -14.29 -4.21
CA THR A 267 -41.55 -14.29 -3.85
C THR A 267 -42.10 -12.86 -3.77
N ASN A 268 -41.26 -11.89 -3.39
CA ASN A 268 -41.64 -10.47 -3.36
C ASN A 268 -41.63 -9.83 -4.75
N VAL A 269 -40.74 -10.24 -5.66
CA VAL A 269 -40.78 -9.78 -7.06
C VAL A 269 -41.94 -10.41 -7.83
N LYS A 270 -42.24 -11.70 -7.60
CA LYS A 270 -43.40 -12.38 -8.23
C LYS A 270 -44.75 -11.86 -7.73
N LYS A 271 -44.90 -11.55 -6.43
CA LYS A 271 -46.14 -10.96 -5.88
C LYS A 271 -46.45 -9.56 -6.41
N VAL A 272 -45.45 -8.82 -6.91
CA VAL A 272 -45.70 -7.49 -7.52
C VAL A 272 -46.07 -7.62 -9.00
N SER A 273 -45.64 -8.68 -9.69
CA SER A 273 -46.07 -8.98 -11.07
C SER A 273 -47.46 -9.64 -11.15
N GLU A 274 -47.96 -10.23 -10.07
CA GLU A 274 -49.29 -10.83 -10.00
C GLU A 274 -50.24 -9.94 -9.19
N GLY A 275 -50.96 -9.06 -9.89
CA GLY A 275 -52.27 -8.55 -9.48
C GLY A 275 -52.32 -7.50 -8.37
N LEU A 276 -52.09 -6.23 -8.73
CA LEU A 276 -52.81 -5.13 -8.09
C LEU A 276 -54.29 -5.19 -8.55
N GLN A 277 -55.08 -6.09 -7.97
CA GLN A 277 -56.53 -5.97 -7.98
C GLN A 277 -56.89 -4.81 -7.05
N PHE A 278 -57.35 -3.71 -7.65
CA PHE A 278 -57.95 -2.59 -6.93
C PHE A 278 -59.14 -3.11 -6.10
N CYS A 279 -58.99 -3.10 -4.77
CA CYS A 279 -60.14 -3.10 -3.88
C CYS A 279 -60.91 -1.80 -4.12
N LYS A 280 -62.10 -1.93 -4.75
CA LYS A 280 -63.14 -0.90 -4.72
C LYS A 280 -63.59 -0.77 -3.26
N GLU A 281 -63.16 0.29 -2.57
CA GLU A 281 -63.81 0.68 -1.32
C GLU A 281 -65.04 1.53 -1.65
N LYS A 282 -66.17 1.07 -1.09
CA LYS A 282 -67.45 1.73 -1.07
C LYS A 282 -67.32 3.04 -0.30
N ALA A 283 -67.84 4.12 -0.88
CA ALA A 283 -68.12 5.35 -0.17
C ALA A 283 -69.36 5.12 0.72
N ASP A 284 -69.13 4.93 2.01
CA ASP A 284 -70.18 5.06 3.02
C ASP A 284 -70.21 6.51 3.51
N SER A 285 -71.43 7.03 3.45
CA SER A 285 -71.95 8.32 3.85
C SER A 285 -71.64 8.71 5.30
N PHE A 286 -71.37 10.00 5.53
CA PHE A 286 -71.62 10.65 6.82
C PHE A 286 -72.70 11.73 6.66
N PRO A 287 -73.61 11.89 7.64
CA PRO A 287 -74.84 12.67 7.49
C PRO A 287 -74.64 14.15 7.82
N GLU A 288 -75.49 14.96 7.19
CA GLU A 288 -75.70 16.39 7.46
C GLU A 288 -76.37 16.63 8.84
N GLY A 289 -76.10 17.81 9.40
CA GLY A 289 -76.83 18.44 10.51
C GLY A 289 -75.88 18.91 11.62
N GLU A 290 -75.91 20.13 12.15
CA GLU A 290 -76.81 21.28 12.05
C GLU A 290 -76.06 22.54 12.51
N ARG A 291 -76.62 23.70 12.16
CA ARG A 291 -76.17 25.08 12.35
C ARG A 291 -75.97 25.48 13.82
N ILE A 292 -75.24 26.59 14.05
CA ILE A 292 -75.73 27.76 14.81
C ILE A 292 -74.91 29.00 14.40
N TYR A 293 -75.65 30.09 14.18
CA TYR A 293 -75.19 31.46 13.97
C TYR A 293 -74.72 32.11 15.28
N LEU A 294 -73.65 32.89 15.22
CA LEU A 294 -73.50 34.24 15.81
C LEU A 294 -72.27 34.92 15.21
#